data_AF-A0A9D1FJ54-F1
#
_entry.id   AF-A0A9D1FJ54-F1
#
_cell.length_a   1.000
_cell.length_b   1.000
_cell.length_c   1.000
_cell.angle_alpha   90.00
_cell.angle_beta   90.00
_cell.angle_gamma   90.00
#
_symmetry.space_group_name_H-M   'P 1'
#
loop_
_entity.id
_entity.type
_entity.pdbx_description
1 polymer ?
#
loop_
_entity_poly.entity_id
_entity_poly.type
_entity_poly.pdbx_seq_one_letter_code
_entity_poly.pdbx_strand_id
1 'polypeptide(L)'
;KYEIVEDSKNPDFVLCSCFGKEYKKYSCPRIFYSGENLTPDFNVYDYAIGFDYLNFSNRYLRVPIYYFLSKLRHKPDVPKNPQNREFCSFLYSNGVYCDKIRIDFFKKLSKYKKINSSGSLLNNTGIKVKDKISYLNNFKFTIAFENSSNEGYITEKIYDAFISRTVPVYWGDPLADVEFNPEAFIFVNKYKSLDEVVNKVIELDNNDELYLKMLHAPKFLNEKINDEMIVAFFDNIFKNKGKIYRKDVNKGWCRGEFFTYSFLQRTYVKKIKEIISAFRF
;
A
#
# COMPACT_ATOMS: atom_id res chain seq x y z
N LYS A 1 -2.88 -12.30 24.06
CA LYS A 1 -3.94 -13.34 24.16
C LYS A 1 -3.48 -14.68 23.63
N TYR A 2 -2.63 -14.70 22.60
CA TYR A 2 -2.03 -15.93 22.07
C TYR A 2 -0.51 -15.80 22.07
N GLU A 3 0.18 -16.94 22.19
CA GLU A 3 1.60 -17.06 21.88
C GLU A 3 1.73 -17.63 20.47
N ILE A 4 2.46 -16.93 19.59
CA ILE A 4 2.63 -17.37 18.20
C ILE A 4 3.99 -18.04 18.04
N VAL A 5 3.96 -19.34 17.78
CA VAL A 5 5.14 -20.16 17.52
C VAL A 5 5.21 -20.50 16.03
N GLU A 6 6.40 -20.41 15.43
CA GLU A 6 6.63 -20.89 14.07
C GLU A 6 6.88 -22.40 14.11
N ASP A 7 5.95 -23.18 13.55
CA ASP A 7 6.09 -24.63 13.40
C ASP A 7 5.97 -25.01 11.92
N SER A 8 7.08 -25.44 11.32
CA SER A 8 7.14 -25.87 9.91
C SER A 8 6.76 -27.33 9.71
N LYS A 9 6.49 -28.10 10.77
CA LYS A 9 6.10 -29.51 10.71
C LYS A 9 4.59 -29.66 10.88
N ASN A 10 4.05 -29.09 11.96
CA ASN A 10 2.64 -29.27 12.34
C ASN A 10 1.94 -27.94 12.69
N PRO A 11 1.86 -26.97 11.76
CA PRO A 11 1.22 -25.69 12.04
C PRO A 11 -0.29 -25.82 12.23
N ASP A 12 -0.84 -25.08 13.21
CA ASP A 12 -2.28 -24.93 13.41
C ASP A 12 -2.96 -24.13 12.28
N PHE A 13 -2.22 -23.20 11.67
CA PHE A 13 -2.66 -22.33 10.59
C PHE A 13 -1.47 -22.00 9.70
N VAL A 14 -1.72 -21.76 8.41
CA VAL A 14 -0.69 -21.28 7.48
C VAL A 14 -1.06 -19.90 6.96
N LEU A 15 -0.18 -18.93 7.25
CA LEU A 15 -0.22 -17.61 6.61
C LEU A 15 0.52 -17.69 5.28
N CYS A 16 -0.14 -17.32 4.19
CA CYS A 16 0.35 -17.49 2.83
C CYS A 16 0.03 -16.28 1.95
N SER A 17 0.74 -16.14 0.84
CA SER A 17 0.53 -15.06 -0.14
C SER A 17 0.28 -15.65 -1.53
N CYS A 18 0.23 -14.77 -2.54
CA CYS A 18 0.17 -15.17 -3.94
C CYS A 18 1.50 -15.73 -4.49
N PHE A 19 2.56 -15.76 -3.66
CA PHE A 19 3.88 -16.27 -4.01
C PHE A 19 4.11 -17.65 -3.38
N GLY A 20 4.66 -18.56 -4.19
CA GLY A 20 4.97 -19.93 -3.76
C GLY A 20 3.72 -20.80 -3.56
N LYS A 21 3.97 -22.09 -3.32
CA LYS A 21 2.91 -23.11 -3.12
C LYS A 21 3.15 -23.98 -1.89
N GLU A 22 4.10 -23.61 -1.03
CA GLU A 22 4.48 -24.35 0.18
C GLU A 22 3.31 -24.59 1.13
N TYR A 23 2.35 -23.66 1.16
CA TYR A 23 1.12 -23.77 1.95
C TYR A 23 0.27 -25.00 1.59
N LYS A 24 0.48 -25.61 0.40
CA LYS A 24 -0.23 -26.82 -0.03
C LYS A 24 0.24 -28.08 0.69
N LYS A 25 1.42 -28.06 1.31
CA LYS A 25 1.96 -29.20 2.09
C LYS A 25 1.21 -29.43 3.40
N TYR A 26 0.46 -28.42 3.86
CA TYR A 26 -0.26 -28.44 5.12
C TYR A 26 -1.76 -28.61 4.92
N SER A 27 -2.38 -29.45 5.74
CA SER A 27 -3.82 -29.69 5.74
C SER A 27 -4.61 -28.65 6.53
N CYS A 28 -3.95 -27.88 7.41
CA CYS A 28 -4.59 -26.89 8.28
C CYS A 28 -5.19 -25.68 7.52
N PRO A 29 -5.97 -24.81 8.18
CA PRO A 29 -6.57 -23.65 7.54
C PRO A 29 -5.53 -22.66 6.99
N ARG A 30 -5.81 -22.11 5.81
CA ARG A 30 -4.96 -21.17 5.07
C ARG A 30 -5.50 -19.75 5.21
N ILE A 31 -4.65 -18.84 5.65
CA ILE A 31 -4.93 -17.42 5.80
C ILE A 31 -4.13 -16.69 4.71
N PHE A 32 -4.82 -16.09 3.74
CA PHE A 32 -4.20 -15.34 2.67
C PHE A 32 -3.89 -13.91 3.10
N TYR A 33 -2.72 -13.41 2.72
CA TYR A 33 -2.38 -12.01 2.75
C TYR A 33 -1.36 -11.70 1.65
N SER A 34 -1.59 -10.64 0.87
CA SER A 34 -0.66 -10.18 -0.15
C SER A 34 -0.64 -8.65 -0.24
N GLY A 35 0.53 -8.11 -0.57
CA GLY A 35 0.68 -6.71 -0.97
C GLY A 35 0.44 -6.47 -2.47
N GLU A 36 0.21 -7.54 -3.24
CA GLU A 36 -0.09 -7.46 -4.67
C GLU A 36 -1.57 -7.15 -4.92
N ASN A 37 -1.86 -6.53 -6.07
CA ASN A 37 -3.21 -6.25 -6.53
C ASN A 37 -3.93 -7.53 -6.98
N LEU A 38 -4.46 -8.30 -6.02
CA LEU A 38 -5.13 -9.57 -6.26
C LEU A 38 -6.29 -9.74 -5.28
N THR A 39 -7.47 -10.07 -5.82
CA THR A 39 -8.60 -10.53 -5.03
C THR A 39 -8.33 -11.97 -4.53
N PRO A 40 -8.55 -12.28 -3.24
CA PRO A 40 -8.32 -13.62 -2.71
C PRO A 40 -9.24 -14.69 -3.34
N ASP A 41 -8.69 -15.85 -3.68
CA ASP A 41 -9.46 -17.01 -4.13
C ASP A 41 -9.89 -17.89 -2.94
N PHE A 42 -11.15 -17.77 -2.53
CA PHE A 42 -11.70 -18.52 -1.39
C PHE A 42 -11.96 -20.01 -1.66
N ASN A 43 -11.69 -20.50 -2.88
CA ASN A 43 -11.58 -21.93 -3.15
C ASN A 43 -10.22 -22.49 -2.74
N VAL A 44 -9.22 -21.62 -2.59
CA VAL A 44 -7.83 -21.95 -2.19
C VAL A 44 -7.58 -21.62 -0.73
N TYR A 45 -8.11 -20.49 -0.27
CA TYR A 45 -7.85 -19.93 1.05
C TYR A 45 -9.10 -19.92 1.93
N ASP A 46 -8.94 -20.25 3.20
CA ASP A 46 -10.04 -20.29 4.16
C ASP A 46 -10.39 -18.90 4.66
N TYR A 47 -9.36 -18.07 4.88
CA TYR A 47 -9.49 -16.70 5.33
C TYR A 47 -8.58 -15.81 4.48
N ALA A 48 -8.88 -14.51 4.41
CA ALA A 48 -8.04 -13.57 3.70
C ALA A 48 -8.03 -12.17 4.32
N ILE A 49 -6.88 -11.51 4.23
CA ILE A 49 -6.70 -10.09 4.48
C ILE A 49 -6.27 -9.45 3.15
N GLY A 50 -6.97 -8.40 2.71
CA GLY A 50 -6.72 -7.81 1.39
C GLY A 50 -7.13 -6.34 1.26
N PHE A 51 -7.24 -5.91 0.01
CA PHE A 51 -7.51 -4.52 -0.39
C PHE A 51 -8.96 -4.28 -0.80
N ASP A 52 -9.62 -5.29 -1.36
CA ASP A 52 -10.96 -5.20 -1.93
C ASP A 52 -11.99 -4.64 -0.94
N TYR A 53 -12.93 -3.84 -1.45
CA TYR A 53 -14.17 -3.50 -0.74
C TYR A 53 -15.13 -4.70 -0.74
N LEU A 54 -14.69 -5.80 -0.12
CA LEU A 54 -15.40 -7.07 -0.02
C LEU A 54 -15.91 -7.26 1.41
N ASN A 55 -17.15 -7.75 1.55
CA ASN A 55 -17.63 -8.36 2.78
C ASN A 55 -17.80 -9.87 2.54
N PHE A 56 -17.09 -10.69 3.30
CA PHE A 56 -17.25 -12.14 3.25
C PHE A 56 -17.38 -12.72 4.66
N SER A 57 -18.34 -12.18 5.41
CA SER A 57 -18.61 -12.59 6.79
C SER A 57 -17.33 -12.52 7.62
N ASN A 58 -17.02 -13.58 8.37
CA ASN A 58 -15.83 -13.68 9.20
C ASN A 58 -14.62 -14.29 8.46
N ARG A 59 -14.67 -14.43 7.12
CA ARG A 59 -13.60 -15.00 6.28
C ARG A 59 -12.72 -13.95 5.62
N TYR A 60 -13.15 -12.69 5.59
CA TYR A 60 -12.38 -11.61 4.98
C TYR A 60 -12.27 -10.39 5.89
N LEU A 61 -11.08 -9.78 5.91
CA LEU A 61 -10.87 -8.47 6.52
C LEU A 61 -10.11 -7.57 5.54
N ARG A 62 -10.68 -6.41 5.21
CA ARG A 62 -9.95 -5.39 4.44
C ARG A 62 -8.93 -4.69 5.35
N VAL A 63 -7.65 -4.85 5.07
CA VAL A 63 -6.56 -4.09 5.69
C VAL A 63 -5.54 -3.73 4.62
N PRO A 64 -5.65 -2.54 4.00
CA PRO A 64 -4.69 -2.11 3.01
C PRO A 64 -3.29 -1.97 3.64
N ILE A 65 -2.27 -2.20 2.82
CA ILE A 65 -0.89 -2.35 3.27
C ILE A 65 -0.35 -1.12 4.01
N TYR A 66 -0.87 0.07 3.69
CA TYR A 66 -0.42 1.31 4.32
C TYR A 66 -0.70 1.29 5.83
N TYR A 67 -1.74 0.57 6.28
CA TYR A 67 -2.10 0.50 7.69
C TYR A 67 -0.98 -0.15 8.50
N PHE A 68 -0.43 -1.28 8.04
CA PHE A 68 0.68 -1.92 8.73
C PHE A 68 1.95 -1.07 8.69
N LEU A 69 2.19 -0.40 7.56
CA LEU A 69 3.37 0.45 7.38
C LEU A 69 3.30 1.75 8.17
N SER A 70 2.09 2.23 8.47
CA SER A 70 1.87 3.42 9.29
C SER A 70 2.52 3.33 10.67
N LYS A 71 2.69 2.10 11.16
CA LYS A 71 3.24 1.76 12.47
C LYS A 71 4.76 1.54 12.47
N LEU A 72 5.38 1.52 11.29
CA LEU A 72 6.80 1.22 11.12
C LEU A 72 7.61 2.44 10.67
N ARG A 73 6.93 3.41 10.07
CA ARG A 73 7.57 4.58 9.47
C ARG A 73 7.65 5.71 10.48
N HIS A 74 8.80 6.36 10.55
CA HIS A 74 8.90 7.64 11.24
C HIS A 74 8.08 8.69 10.50
N LYS A 75 7.70 9.75 11.23
CA LYS A 75 6.92 10.87 10.71
C LYS A 75 7.75 12.14 10.92
N PRO A 76 8.47 12.64 9.91
CA PRO A 76 9.21 13.87 10.04
C PRO A 76 8.27 15.05 10.32
N ASP A 77 8.83 16.07 10.96
CA ASP A 77 8.15 17.34 11.16
C ASP A 77 7.85 18.01 9.81
N VAL A 78 6.89 18.93 9.84
CA VAL A 78 6.64 19.78 8.68
C VAL A 78 7.86 20.69 8.50
N PRO A 79 8.48 20.74 7.30
CA PRO A 79 9.57 21.66 7.03
C PRO A 79 9.14 23.11 7.30
N LYS A 80 10.03 23.97 7.79
CA LYS A 80 9.71 25.38 8.09
C LYS A 80 9.20 26.16 6.86
N ASN A 81 9.80 25.89 5.68
CA ASN A 81 9.43 26.50 4.41
C ASN A 81 9.14 25.40 3.38
N PRO A 82 8.01 24.67 3.50
CA PRO A 82 7.76 23.49 2.68
C PRO A 82 7.55 23.84 1.19
N GLN A 83 7.29 25.10 0.85
CA GLN A 83 7.16 25.63 -0.50
C GLN A 83 8.50 25.86 -1.21
N ASN A 84 9.61 26.00 -0.46
CA ASN A 84 10.96 26.22 -1.00
C ASN A 84 11.70 24.91 -1.32
N ARG A 85 10.99 23.79 -1.27
CA ARG A 85 11.53 22.45 -1.52
C ARG A 85 11.70 22.15 -2.99
N GLU A 86 12.42 21.08 -3.30
CA GLU A 86 12.55 20.61 -4.67
C GLU A 86 11.18 20.27 -5.28
N PHE A 87 11.06 20.36 -6.60
CA PHE A 87 9.76 20.31 -7.27
C PHE A 87 9.00 19.00 -7.03
N CYS A 88 9.48 17.90 -7.62
CA CYS A 88 8.73 16.65 -7.62
C CYS A 88 9.67 15.45 -7.57
N SER A 89 9.30 14.46 -6.76
CA SER A 89 9.98 13.18 -6.69
C SER A 89 9.26 12.10 -7.51
N PHE A 90 10.05 11.15 -8.01
CA PHE A 90 9.60 9.91 -8.64
C PHE A 90 10.49 8.75 -8.16
N LEU A 91 9.95 7.86 -7.33
CA LEU A 91 10.74 6.80 -6.69
C LEU A 91 10.16 5.42 -7.00
N TYR A 92 10.52 4.90 -8.18
CA TYR A 92 10.04 3.60 -8.69
C TYR A 92 11.17 2.76 -9.26
N SER A 93 11.07 1.44 -9.11
CA SER A 93 11.98 0.50 -9.77
C SER A 93 11.27 -0.38 -10.81
N ASN A 94 9.97 -0.64 -10.64
CA ASN A 94 9.20 -1.45 -11.59
C ASN A 94 8.64 -0.56 -12.73
N GLY A 95 9.17 -0.75 -13.94
CA GLY A 95 8.63 -0.17 -15.18
C GLY A 95 8.08 -1.19 -16.18
N VAL A 96 8.20 -2.49 -15.88
CA VAL A 96 7.80 -3.57 -16.81
C VAL A 96 6.37 -4.02 -16.51
N TYR A 97 6.06 -4.28 -15.24
CA TYR A 97 4.76 -4.75 -14.79
C TYR A 97 3.99 -3.61 -14.14
N CYS A 98 3.82 -2.51 -14.88
CA CYS A 98 3.02 -1.38 -14.45
C CYS A 98 2.27 -0.74 -15.61
N ASP A 99 1.18 -0.06 -15.28
CA ASP A 99 0.42 0.76 -16.22
C ASP A 99 1.29 1.88 -16.81
N LYS A 100 1.08 2.16 -18.10
CA LYS A 100 1.82 3.18 -18.85
C LYS A 100 1.58 4.58 -18.30
N ILE A 101 0.43 4.84 -17.67
CA ILE A 101 0.06 6.14 -17.10
C ILE A 101 1.15 6.71 -16.18
N ARG A 102 1.88 5.85 -15.46
CA ARG A 102 3.00 6.24 -14.59
C ARG A 102 4.13 6.90 -15.38
N ILE A 103 4.55 6.28 -16.47
CA ILE A 103 5.64 6.78 -17.34
C ILE A 103 5.13 7.97 -18.15
N ASP A 104 3.91 7.92 -18.64
CA ASP A 104 3.32 8.97 -19.46
C ASP A 104 3.13 10.26 -18.67
N PHE A 105 2.66 10.17 -17.42
CA PHE A 105 2.56 11.30 -16.52
C PHE A 105 3.94 11.89 -16.17
N PHE A 106 4.92 11.04 -15.83
CA PHE A 106 6.30 11.49 -15.58
C PHE A 106 6.84 12.28 -16.79
N LYS A 107 6.68 11.77 -18.01
CA LYS A 107 7.15 12.42 -19.24
C LYS A 107 6.43 13.74 -19.51
N LYS A 108 5.10 13.78 -19.34
CA LYS A 108 4.31 15.00 -19.51
C LYS A 108 4.72 16.08 -18.53
N LEU A 109 4.75 15.76 -17.23
CA LEU A 109 5.09 16.72 -16.18
C LEU A 109 6.58 17.17 -16.25
N SER A 110 7.49 16.30 -16.70
CA SER A 110 8.91 16.65 -16.91
C SER A 110 9.14 17.75 -17.96
N LYS A 111 8.15 18.04 -18.83
CA LYS A 111 8.23 19.17 -19.77
C LYS A 111 8.11 20.53 -19.09
N TYR A 112 7.47 20.59 -17.92
CA TYR A 112 7.31 21.82 -17.15
C TYR A 112 8.54 22.10 -16.28
N LYS A 113 8.95 21.14 -15.45
CA LYS A 113 10.09 21.26 -14.55
C LYS A 113 10.69 19.88 -14.29
N LYS A 114 12.01 19.82 -14.03
CA LYS A 114 12.72 18.57 -13.76
C LYS A 114 12.08 17.82 -12.59
N ILE A 115 11.76 16.55 -12.82
CA ILE A 115 11.36 15.60 -11.78
C ILE A 115 12.58 14.78 -11.38
N ASN A 116 12.87 14.68 -10.08
CA ASN A 116 13.95 13.84 -9.59
C ASN A 116 13.49 12.38 -9.55
N SER A 117 14.03 11.57 -10.45
CA SER A 117 13.88 10.13 -10.41
C SER A 117 15.09 9.49 -9.74
N SER A 118 14.85 8.91 -8.56
CA SER A 118 15.89 8.24 -7.74
C SER A 118 15.63 6.76 -7.50
N GLY A 119 14.63 6.18 -8.18
CA GLY A 119 14.47 4.73 -8.28
C GLY A 119 15.22 4.17 -9.49
N SER A 120 15.13 2.87 -9.75
CA SER A 120 15.76 2.27 -10.94
C SER A 120 15.08 2.71 -12.25
N LEU A 121 13.78 3.03 -12.19
CA LEU A 121 13.00 3.44 -13.36
C LEU A 121 13.24 4.91 -13.68
N LEU A 122 13.71 5.19 -14.90
CA LEU A 122 13.95 6.57 -15.40
C LEU A 122 14.92 7.37 -14.52
N ASN A 123 15.87 6.72 -13.83
CA ASN A 123 16.79 7.38 -12.91
C ASN A 123 17.53 8.54 -13.59
N ASN A 124 17.54 9.71 -12.96
CA ASN A 124 18.24 10.90 -13.46
C ASN A 124 18.99 11.67 -12.35
N THR A 125 19.23 10.99 -11.22
CA THR A 125 19.86 11.58 -10.03
C THR A 125 21.14 10.87 -9.63
N GLY A 126 21.30 9.59 -9.97
CA GLY A 126 22.40 8.74 -9.48
C GLY A 126 22.33 8.44 -7.98
N ILE A 127 21.29 8.88 -7.28
CA ILE A 127 21.16 8.73 -5.83
C ILE A 127 20.62 7.34 -5.48
N LYS A 128 21.29 6.66 -4.54
CA LYS A 128 20.75 5.48 -3.86
C LYS A 128 20.03 5.91 -2.58
N VAL A 129 18.71 5.99 -2.65
CA VAL A 129 17.86 6.38 -1.51
C VAL A 129 17.91 5.30 -0.43
N LYS A 130 18.43 5.65 0.76
CA LYS A 130 18.48 4.76 1.93
C LYS A 130 17.23 4.87 2.80
N ASP A 131 16.81 6.11 3.06
CA ASP A 131 15.60 6.43 3.81
C ASP A 131 14.62 7.12 2.87
N LYS A 132 13.56 6.39 2.49
CA LYS A 132 12.51 6.89 1.61
C LYS A 132 11.79 8.09 2.22
N ILE A 133 11.44 8.04 3.51
CA ILE A 133 10.57 9.05 4.10
C ILE A 133 11.31 10.39 4.24
N SER A 134 12.55 10.36 4.72
CA SER A 134 13.39 11.55 4.82
C SER A 134 13.76 12.09 3.44
N TYR A 135 13.99 11.23 2.46
CA TYR A 135 14.26 11.65 1.08
C TYR A 135 13.06 12.40 0.47
N LEU A 136 11.86 11.82 0.55
CA LEU A 136 10.63 12.42 0.01
C LEU A 136 10.28 13.75 0.71
N ASN A 137 10.74 13.96 1.95
CA ASN A 137 10.54 15.21 2.69
C ASN A 137 11.24 16.42 2.05
N ASN A 138 12.17 16.22 1.11
CA ASN A 138 12.82 17.29 0.36
C ASN A 138 11.99 17.84 -0.82
N PHE A 139 10.78 17.32 -1.08
CA PHE A 139 10.02 17.63 -2.29
C PHE A 139 8.63 18.21 -2.02
N LYS A 140 8.20 19.19 -2.82
CA LYS A 140 6.83 19.72 -2.81
C LYS A 140 5.81 18.64 -3.19
N PHE A 141 6.08 17.93 -4.29
CA PHE A 141 5.20 16.91 -4.84
C PHE A 141 5.85 15.53 -4.89
N THR A 142 5.03 14.48 -4.83
CA THR A 142 5.45 13.10 -5.08
C THR A 142 4.46 12.41 -5.98
N ILE A 143 4.95 11.85 -7.10
CA ILE A 143 4.13 10.97 -7.95
C ILE A 143 3.93 9.66 -7.19
N ALA A 144 2.71 9.44 -6.72
CA ALA A 144 2.32 8.34 -5.84
C ALA A 144 1.45 7.28 -6.57
N PHE A 145 1.77 6.98 -7.83
CA PHE A 145 0.98 6.08 -8.67
C PHE A 145 1.20 4.60 -8.35
N GLU A 146 0.11 3.88 -8.19
CA GLU A 146 0.11 2.42 -8.17
C GLU A 146 0.58 1.80 -9.48
N ASN A 147 0.96 0.53 -9.42
CA ASN A 147 1.39 -0.21 -10.63
C ASN A 147 0.20 -0.63 -11.50
N SER A 148 -1.00 -0.68 -10.94
CA SER A 148 -2.25 -0.88 -11.64
C SER A 148 -3.37 -0.21 -10.85
N SER A 149 -4.51 0.00 -11.49
CA SER A 149 -5.72 0.53 -10.86
C SER A 149 -6.70 -0.61 -10.59
N ASN A 150 -7.25 -0.68 -9.38
CA ASN A 150 -8.39 -1.51 -8.99
C ASN A 150 -9.03 -0.89 -7.74
N GLU A 151 -10.33 -1.08 -7.58
CA GLU A 151 -11.06 -0.63 -6.39
C GLU A 151 -10.45 -1.21 -5.10
N GLY A 152 -10.17 -0.34 -4.14
CA GLY A 152 -9.58 -0.69 -2.86
C GLY A 152 -8.06 -0.87 -2.85
N TYR A 153 -7.40 -0.96 -4.02
CA TYR A 153 -5.96 -1.19 -4.13
C TYR A 153 -5.16 0.08 -3.80
N ILE A 154 -4.96 0.31 -2.51
CA ILE A 154 -4.19 1.42 -1.95
C ILE A 154 -2.96 0.85 -1.25
N THR A 155 -1.77 1.16 -1.76
CA THR A 155 -0.52 0.70 -1.17
C THR A 155 0.12 1.75 -0.26
N GLU A 156 1.42 1.59 0.04
CA GLU A 156 2.20 2.57 0.78
C GLU A 156 2.37 3.90 0.06
N LYS A 157 2.21 3.97 -1.27
CA LYS A 157 2.72 5.10 -2.07
C LYS A 157 2.10 6.44 -1.67
N ILE A 158 0.78 6.50 -1.55
CA ILE A 158 0.08 7.74 -1.14
C ILE A 158 0.36 8.06 0.34
N TYR A 159 0.37 7.02 1.19
CA TYR A 159 0.62 7.17 2.60
C TYR A 159 2.04 7.70 2.88
N ASP A 160 3.04 7.20 2.16
CA ASP A 160 4.43 7.65 2.22
C ASP A 160 4.55 9.12 1.88
N ALA A 161 3.87 9.56 0.82
CA ALA A 161 3.83 10.97 0.44
C ALA A 161 3.21 11.82 1.56
N PHE A 162 2.08 11.40 2.13
CA PHE A 162 1.47 12.12 3.26
C PHE A 162 2.40 12.25 4.46
N ILE A 163 3.01 11.16 4.93
CA ILE A 163 3.87 11.22 6.12
C ILE A 163 5.20 11.92 5.86
N SER A 164 5.69 11.88 4.61
CA SER A 164 6.85 12.67 4.18
C SER A 164 6.55 14.15 4.02
N ARG A 165 5.33 14.60 4.29
CA ARG A 165 4.91 16.01 4.17
C ARG A 165 5.05 16.50 2.74
N THR A 166 4.71 15.69 1.75
CA THR A 166 4.75 16.08 0.32
C THR A 166 3.36 15.86 -0.27
N VAL A 167 2.94 16.72 -1.19
CA VAL A 167 1.61 16.63 -1.81
C VAL A 167 1.62 15.44 -2.79
N PRO A 168 0.80 14.40 -2.57
CA PRO A 168 0.74 13.28 -3.49
C PRO A 168 0.02 13.68 -4.78
N VAL A 169 0.57 13.26 -5.91
CA VAL A 169 -0.18 13.11 -7.17
C VAL A 169 -0.53 11.65 -7.30
N TYR A 170 -1.79 11.28 -7.08
CA TYR A 170 -2.20 9.90 -6.86
C TYR A 170 -3.07 9.35 -7.98
N TRP A 171 -2.75 8.12 -8.39
CA TRP A 171 -3.54 7.26 -9.27
C TRP A 171 -3.38 5.81 -8.80
N GLY A 172 -4.47 5.05 -8.74
CA GLY A 172 -4.48 3.70 -8.18
C GLY A 172 -5.91 3.25 -7.91
N ASP A 173 -6.36 3.32 -6.66
CA ASP A 173 -7.76 3.08 -6.32
C ASP A 173 -8.66 4.21 -6.90
N PRO A 174 -9.60 3.90 -7.81
CA PRO A 174 -10.55 4.89 -8.33
C PRO A 174 -11.52 5.42 -7.26
N LEU A 175 -11.55 4.84 -6.07
CA LEU A 175 -12.35 5.24 -4.91
C LEU A 175 -11.49 5.77 -3.75
N ALA A 176 -10.24 6.17 -4.01
CA ALA A 176 -9.34 6.64 -2.95
C ALA A 176 -9.88 7.84 -2.14
N ASP A 177 -10.77 8.65 -2.73
CA ASP A 177 -11.41 9.78 -2.05
C ASP A 177 -12.57 9.40 -1.12
N VAL A 178 -12.91 8.11 -1.03
CA VAL A 178 -13.77 7.56 0.05
C VAL A 178 -13.00 7.49 1.37
N GLU A 179 -11.68 7.28 1.30
CA GLU A 179 -10.81 7.04 2.45
C GLU A 179 -9.95 8.26 2.79
N PHE A 180 -9.38 8.88 1.77
CA PHE A 180 -8.53 10.05 1.88
C PHE A 180 -9.29 11.32 1.53
N ASN A 181 -8.94 12.41 2.20
CA ASN A 181 -9.53 13.71 1.92
C ASN A 181 -9.08 14.21 0.54
N PRO A 182 -9.99 14.45 -0.42
CA PRO A 182 -9.62 14.93 -1.75
C PRO A 182 -8.96 16.31 -1.75
N GLU A 183 -9.06 17.08 -0.66
CA GLU A 183 -8.35 18.34 -0.49
C GLU A 183 -6.87 18.16 -0.08
N ALA A 184 -6.42 16.93 0.21
CA ALA A 184 -5.05 16.66 0.68
C ALA A 184 -4.10 16.14 -0.40
N PHE A 185 -4.61 15.84 -1.60
CA PHE A 185 -3.82 15.27 -2.69
C PHE A 185 -4.43 15.61 -4.06
N ILE A 186 -3.61 15.53 -5.11
CA ILE A 186 -4.09 15.65 -6.49
C ILE A 186 -4.60 14.28 -6.93
N PHE A 187 -5.92 14.10 -6.92
CA PHE A 187 -6.55 12.85 -7.32
C PHE A 187 -6.74 12.78 -8.84
N VAL A 188 -5.95 11.96 -9.53
CA VAL A 188 -5.94 11.87 -10.99
C VAL A 188 -7.32 11.54 -11.57
N ASN A 189 -8.10 10.68 -10.90
CA ASN A 189 -9.42 10.26 -11.38
C ASN A 189 -10.48 11.37 -11.39
N LYS A 190 -10.22 12.54 -10.76
CA LYS A 190 -11.11 13.71 -10.84
C LYS A 190 -10.91 14.56 -12.10
N TYR A 191 -9.91 14.25 -12.92
CA TYR A 191 -9.55 15.01 -14.11
C TYR A 191 -9.85 14.21 -15.37
N LYS A 192 -10.20 14.90 -16.46
CA LYS A 192 -10.55 14.26 -17.75
C LYS A 192 -9.32 13.80 -18.52
N SER A 193 -8.14 14.34 -18.20
CA SER A 193 -6.89 14.02 -18.88
C SER A 193 -5.68 14.25 -17.98
N LEU A 194 -4.55 13.62 -18.32
CA LEU A 194 -3.27 13.90 -17.66
C LEU A 194 -2.81 15.35 -17.85
N ASP A 195 -3.25 16.04 -18.91
CA ASP A 195 -2.90 17.44 -19.13
C ASP A 195 -3.60 18.36 -18.12
N GLU A 196 -4.85 18.06 -17.74
CA GLU A 196 -5.53 18.74 -16.64
C GLU A 196 -4.84 18.47 -15.28
N VAL A 197 -4.35 17.25 -15.05
CA VAL A 197 -3.56 16.94 -13.85
C VAL A 197 -2.25 17.74 -13.83
N VAL A 198 -1.54 17.82 -14.96
CA VAL A 198 -0.32 18.64 -15.09
C VAL A 198 -0.63 20.10 -14.81
N ASN A 199 -1.72 20.64 -15.37
CA ASN A 199 -2.15 22.01 -15.10
C ASN A 199 -2.42 22.24 -13.61
N LYS A 200 -3.03 21.25 -12.91
CA LYS A 200 -3.21 21.34 -11.46
C LYS A 200 -1.88 21.39 -10.70
N VAL A 201 -0.91 20.56 -11.07
CA VAL A 201 0.42 20.59 -10.44
C VAL A 201 1.09 21.94 -10.68
N ILE A 202 1.01 22.49 -11.90
CA ILE A 202 1.56 23.80 -12.25
C ILE A 202 0.88 24.91 -11.43
N GLU A 203 -0.45 24.88 -11.31
CA GLU A 203 -1.20 25.85 -10.49
C GLU A 203 -0.69 25.86 -9.05
N LEU A 204 -0.58 24.70 -8.41
CA LEU A 204 -0.08 24.59 -7.04
C LEU A 204 1.41 24.96 -6.94
N ASP A 205 2.24 24.62 -7.92
CA ASP A 205 3.67 24.95 -7.86
C ASP A 205 3.92 26.46 -7.89
N ASN A 206 3.06 27.22 -8.59
CA ASN A 206 3.16 28.69 -8.70
C ASN A 206 2.26 29.45 -7.72
N ASN A 207 1.55 28.75 -6.83
CA ASN A 207 0.69 29.38 -5.83
C ASN A 207 0.92 28.73 -4.46
N ASP A 208 1.77 29.37 -3.65
CA ASP A 208 2.14 28.89 -2.32
C ASP A 208 0.93 28.74 -1.40
N GLU A 209 -0.07 29.62 -1.47
CA GLU A 209 -1.26 29.54 -0.63
C GLU A 209 -2.07 28.26 -0.94
N LEU A 210 -2.34 28.00 -2.22
CA LEU A 210 -3.07 26.79 -2.63
C LEU A 210 -2.28 25.51 -2.34
N TYR A 211 -0.98 25.53 -2.57
CA TYR A 211 -0.09 24.42 -2.24
C TYR A 211 -0.08 24.14 -0.73
N LEU A 212 0.10 25.16 0.11
CA LEU A 212 0.10 25.03 1.57
C LEU A 212 -1.26 24.56 2.07
N LYS A 213 -2.36 25.07 1.52
CA LYS A 213 -3.72 24.60 1.84
C LYS A 213 -3.86 23.10 1.65
N MET A 214 -3.43 22.57 0.49
CA MET A 214 -3.46 21.13 0.22
C MET A 214 -2.50 20.34 1.11
N LEU A 215 -1.28 20.85 1.31
CA LEU A 215 -0.28 20.24 2.16
C LEU A 215 -0.74 20.10 3.62
N HIS A 216 -1.53 21.04 4.13
CA HIS A 216 -2.01 21.06 5.51
C HIS A 216 -3.39 20.43 5.72
N ALA A 217 -4.16 20.18 4.66
CA ALA A 217 -5.48 19.55 4.76
C ALA A 217 -5.41 18.22 5.56
N PRO A 218 -6.43 17.86 6.36
CA PRO A 218 -6.53 16.55 7.00
C PRO A 218 -6.40 15.43 5.96
N LYS A 219 -5.69 14.33 6.26
CA LYS A 219 -5.36 13.31 5.23
C LYS A 219 -6.44 12.25 5.06
N PHE A 220 -7.09 11.89 6.15
CA PHE A 220 -8.11 10.84 6.19
C PHE A 220 -9.49 11.47 6.40
N LEU A 221 -10.51 10.90 5.76
CA LEU A 221 -11.91 11.22 6.03
C LEU A 221 -12.50 10.33 7.11
N ASN A 222 -12.15 9.04 7.08
CA ASN A 222 -12.68 8.03 8.01
C ASN A 222 -11.59 6.99 8.33
N GLU A 223 -10.94 7.11 9.49
CA GLU A 223 -10.02 6.07 9.97
C GLU A 223 -10.84 4.89 10.54
N LYS A 224 -11.22 3.95 9.67
CA LYS A 224 -12.06 2.80 10.06
C LYS A 224 -11.27 1.59 10.56
N ILE A 225 -10.00 1.47 10.19
CA ILE A 225 -9.19 0.27 10.48
C ILE A 225 -8.44 0.47 11.79
N ASN A 226 -8.57 -0.47 12.72
CA ASN A 226 -7.86 -0.45 13.99
C ASN A 226 -7.34 -1.84 14.38
N ASP A 227 -6.53 -1.90 15.43
CA ASP A 227 -5.96 -3.17 15.91
C ASP A 227 -7.02 -4.11 16.47
N GLU A 228 -8.08 -3.59 17.09
CA GLU A 228 -9.16 -4.40 17.65
C GLU A 228 -9.89 -5.20 16.58
N MET A 229 -10.11 -4.64 15.39
CA MET A 229 -10.68 -5.36 14.24
C MET A 229 -9.78 -6.51 13.77
N ILE A 230 -8.46 -6.28 13.72
CA ILE A 230 -7.48 -7.30 13.34
C ILE A 230 -7.46 -8.42 14.39
N VAL A 231 -7.42 -8.06 15.68
CA VAL A 231 -7.46 -9.00 16.79
C VAL A 231 -8.76 -9.80 16.77
N ALA A 232 -9.91 -9.16 16.58
CA ALA A 232 -11.22 -9.83 16.50
C ALA A 232 -11.30 -10.81 15.32
N PHE A 233 -10.70 -10.45 14.17
CA PHE A 233 -10.62 -11.33 13.01
C PHE A 233 -9.80 -12.59 13.32
N PHE A 234 -8.62 -12.44 13.91
CA PHE A 234 -7.79 -13.58 14.30
C PHE A 234 -8.38 -14.39 15.46
N ASP A 235 -9.02 -13.74 16.43
CA ASP A 235 -9.79 -14.40 17.50
C ASP A 235 -10.82 -15.36 16.92
N ASN A 236 -11.58 -14.91 15.91
CA ASN A 236 -12.55 -15.73 15.23
C ASN A 236 -11.90 -16.92 14.49
N ILE A 237 -10.76 -16.68 13.80
CA ILE A 237 -10.02 -17.75 13.12
C ILE A 237 -9.56 -18.81 14.12
N PHE A 238 -8.94 -18.39 15.22
CA PHE A 238 -8.36 -19.28 16.21
C PHE A 238 -9.41 -20.06 17.00
N LYS A 239 -10.58 -19.46 17.29
CA LYS A 239 -11.72 -20.18 17.88
C LYS A 239 -12.28 -21.27 16.95
N ASN A 240 -12.12 -21.11 15.64
CA ASN A 240 -12.53 -22.09 14.63
C ASN A 240 -11.34 -22.97 14.17
N LYS A 241 -10.39 -23.28 15.07
CA LYS A 241 -9.23 -24.12 14.79
C LYS A 241 -9.65 -25.44 14.11
N GLY A 242 -8.95 -25.81 13.04
CA GLY A 242 -9.22 -27.00 12.24
C GLY A 242 -10.39 -26.89 11.25
N LYS A 243 -11.17 -25.81 11.29
CA LYS A 243 -12.28 -25.61 10.34
C LYS A 243 -11.76 -25.14 8.98
N ILE A 244 -12.04 -25.95 7.96
CA ILE A 244 -11.67 -25.71 6.57
C ILE A 244 -12.93 -25.32 5.79
N TYR A 245 -12.87 -24.19 5.08
CA TYR A 245 -13.95 -23.66 4.25
C TYR A 245 -13.65 -23.73 2.76
N ARG A 246 -12.37 -23.81 2.38
CA ARG A 246 -11.95 -23.97 0.99
C ARG A 246 -12.48 -25.30 0.42
N LYS A 247 -12.83 -25.31 -0.86
CA LYS A 247 -13.39 -26.49 -1.55
C LYS A 247 -12.36 -27.33 -2.31
N ASP A 248 -11.10 -26.88 -2.37
CA ASP A 248 -9.92 -27.50 -2.98
C ASP A 248 -10.19 -28.35 -4.25
N VAL A 249 -10.62 -27.68 -5.32
CA VAL A 249 -10.82 -28.26 -6.66
C VAL A 249 -9.58 -28.07 -7.55
N ASN A 250 -8.43 -28.59 -7.10
CA ASN A 250 -7.17 -28.79 -7.84
C ASN A 250 -6.46 -27.61 -8.58
N LYS A 251 -6.99 -26.40 -8.78
CA LYS A 251 -6.26 -25.28 -9.43
C LYS A 251 -6.72 -23.88 -8.99
N GLY A 252 -5.96 -23.27 -8.08
CA GLY A 252 -5.98 -21.82 -7.85
C GLY A 252 -4.89 -21.09 -8.64
N TRP A 253 -5.11 -19.81 -8.96
CA TRP A 253 -4.09 -18.97 -9.61
C TRP A 253 -2.99 -18.61 -8.59
N CYS A 254 -1.74 -19.03 -8.86
CA CYS A 254 -0.56 -18.58 -8.12
C CYS A 254 0.48 -18.15 -9.15
N ARG A 255 1.13 -16.98 -8.94
CA ARG A 255 2.30 -16.64 -9.74
C ARG A 255 3.39 -17.68 -9.43
N GLY A 256 4.06 -18.17 -10.47
CA GLY A 256 5.13 -19.17 -10.37
C GLY A 256 6.23 -18.77 -9.38
N GLU A 257 7.15 -19.68 -9.07
CA GLU A 257 8.27 -19.50 -8.15
C GLU A 257 9.25 -18.40 -8.63
N PHE A 258 8.82 -17.15 -8.55
CA PHE A 258 9.73 -16.03 -8.55
C PHE A 258 10.29 -15.94 -7.14
N PHE A 259 11.53 -16.41 -7.00
CA PHE A 259 12.39 -16.15 -5.85
C PHE A 259 12.62 -14.64 -5.73
N THR A 260 11.64 -13.93 -5.19
CA THR A 260 11.89 -12.76 -4.35
C THR A 260 11.02 -12.94 -3.13
N TYR A 261 11.56 -13.65 -2.13
CA TYR A 261 11.10 -13.50 -0.75
C TYR A 261 11.17 -12.01 -0.43
N SER A 262 10.05 -11.30 -0.55
CA SER A 262 10.06 -9.86 -0.32
C SER A 262 10.22 -9.65 1.18
N PHE A 263 11.20 -8.83 1.55
CA PHE A 263 11.37 -8.31 2.91
C PHE A 263 10.02 -7.87 3.51
N LEU A 264 9.19 -7.25 2.66
CA LEU A 264 7.85 -6.76 2.97
C LEU A 264 6.93 -7.87 3.52
N GLN A 265 6.84 -9.05 2.90
CA GLN A 265 6.00 -10.13 3.42
C GLN A 265 6.40 -10.55 4.84
N ARG A 266 7.71 -10.69 5.11
CA ARG A 266 8.21 -11.00 6.47
C ARG A 266 7.88 -9.89 7.46
N THR A 267 8.00 -8.62 7.04
CA THR A 267 7.64 -7.46 7.86
C THR A 267 6.15 -7.44 8.22
N TYR A 268 5.26 -7.73 7.28
CA TYR A 268 3.82 -7.77 7.54
C TYR A 268 3.43 -8.93 8.46
N VAL A 269 3.97 -10.13 8.19
CA VAL A 269 3.77 -11.30 9.07
C VAL A 269 4.22 -10.95 10.48
N LYS A 270 5.39 -10.33 10.64
CA LYS A 270 5.89 -9.86 11.95
C LYS A 270 4.92 -8.88 12.60
N LYS A 271 4.37 -7.91 11.87
CA LYS A 271 3.46 -6.91 12.46
C LYS A 271 2.12 -7.51 12.87
N ILE A 272 1.57 -8.40 12.06
CA ILE A 272 0.39 -9.20 12.42
C ILE A 272 0.67 -9.96 13.72
N LYS A 273 1.83 -10.61 13.85
CA LYS A 273 2.24 -11.31 15.08
C LYS A 273 2.33 -10.38 16.30
N GLU A 274 2.91 -9.20 16.14
CA GLU A 274 3.00 -8.19 17.20
C GLU A 274 1.61 -7.74 17.65
N ILE A 275 0.72 -7.40 16.72
CA ILE A 275 -0.66 -6.97 17.02
C ILE A 275 -1.41 -8.05 17.80
N ILE A 276 -1.36 -9.30 17.33
CA ILE A 276 -2.02 -10.44 18.00
C ILE A 276 -1.42 -10.70 19.40
N SER A 277 -0.10 -10.57 19.55
CA SER A 277 0.60 -10.82 20.81
C SER A 277 0.38 -9.70 21.84
N ALA A 278 0.29 -8.44 21.40
CA ALA A 278 0.23 -7.25 22.25
C ALA A 278 -1.09 -7.08 23.02
N PHE A 279 -2.20 -7.63 22.54
CA PHE A 279 -3.47 -7.65 23.26
C PHE A 279 -3.44 -8.74 24.34
N ARG A 280 -2.72 -8.51 25.42
CA ARG A 280 -2.87 -9.21 26.71
C ARG A 280 -3.86 -8.38 27.53
N PHE A 281 -5.08 -8.87 27.68
CA PHE A 281 -5.96 -8.41 28.75
C PHE A 281 -5.62 -9.19 30.02
#